data_AF-A0A6N2YN47-F1
#
_entry.id   AF-A0A6N2YN47-F1
#
_cell.length_a   1.000
_cell.length_b   1.000
_cell.length_c   1.000
_cell.angle_alpha   90.00
_cell.angle_beta   90.00
_cell.angle_gamma   90.00
#
_symmetry.space_group_name_H-M   'P 1'
#
loop_
_entity.id
_entity.type
_entity.pdbx_description
1 polymer ?
#
loop_
_entity_poly.entity_id
_entity_poly.type
_entity_poly.pdbx_seq_one_letter_code
_entity_poly.pdbx_strand_id
1 'polypeptide(L)'
;MSLSLQQIPFELWRRKSERKGIRPQFNPVFTSYIGVENQGKYNDVLATIYSKIQADPHHTIFFDGEILLDVDFDFINAIKNELANMDVTQLSKQDITLFENSDLNHVFLNAFEYVVNLAIRQEKFLNDSVKNNFICKLLLYAHLYIQNLDYSELDFHANHCFYYGDISRHDIYFLMLLFIMGFDVVYINPLRECEYWKEIDSDKLCRKHKNSQILPIQSFLQRASEGHIIEENRSITLELEEQIEKELFSNSGIYRPWQFRNGTTSPIFFNGTLIDLEQNWKVPAKLRQGFKTQGKTVYVPTFFFDIEGEYKNSDEYANLIKTCIEHPNSLFLSSTANFNLISPGVEESDKFQLTFCQLSNGKFDIEEIMKLPFYRYSSYNDETEKFILSKINETIDDHRFFKKPISSKEEILDFAMMILMLDKKIIRTIDSFDFTNDIPKLVIFLEEEEQISKRQAYLIAYLNKIGFDIVIFSPAGLSNLNSYIQSDYFNSIRLDKINYERRLSDLKYKQRKQNFFSKFFS
;
A
#
# COMPACT_ATOMS: atom_id res chain seq x y z
N MET A 1 -2.06 6.76 13.63
CA MET A 1 -1.20 5.87 12.81
C MET A 1 -0.63 4.80 13.71
N SER A 2 -0.64 3.54 13.29
CA SER A 2 -0.12 2.41 14.07
C SER A 2 1.39 2.32 13.79
N LEU A 3 2.23 2.77 14.73
CA LEU A 3 3.69 2.74 14.59
C LEU A 3 4.17 1.29 14.52
N SER A 4 5.09 0.94 13.62
CA SER A 4 5.71 -0.39 13.67
C SER A 4 6.66 -0.49 14.87
N LEU A 5 6.98 -1.71 15.32
CA LEU A 5 7.90 -1.87 16.45
C LEU A 5 9.28 -1.27 16.15
N GLN A 6 9.72 -1.35 14.89
CA GLN A 6 10.98 -0.75 14.42
C GLN A 6 11.00 0.78 14.56
N GLN A 7 9.86 1.45 14.45
CA GLN A 7 9.77 2.91 14.51
C GLN A 7 9.77 3.46 15.94
N ILE A 8 9.34 2.66 16.92
CA ILE A 8 9.22 3.06 18.34
C ILE A 8 10.45 3.81 18.90
N PRO A 9 11.69 3.31 18.79
CA PRO A 9 12.86 3.99 19.37
C PRO A 9 13.16 5.36 18.75
N PHE A 10 12.65 5.65 17.55
CA PHE A 10 12.83 6.92 16.86
C PHE A 10 11.68 7.90 17.09
N GLU A 11 10.55 7.43 17.61
CA GLU A 11 9.33 8.23 17.79
C GLU A 11 9.10 8.65 19.24
N LEU A 12 9.28 7.75 20.20
CA LEU A 12 8.85 8.02 21.59
C LEU A 12 9.66 9.11 22.28
N TRP A 13 10.99 9.10 22.10
CA TRP A 13 11.92 10.06 22.70
C TRP A 13 11.90 11.46 22.04
N ARG A 14 11.06 11.67 21.03
CA ARG A 14 10.86 13.00 20.44
C ARG A 14 10.02 13.89 21.35
N ARG A 15 10.12 15.20 21.12
CA ARG A 15 9.31 16.17 21.87
C ARG A 15 7.83 16.00 21.58
N LYS A 16 6.99 16.26 22.59
CA LYS A 16 5.52 16.25 22.48
C LYS A 16 5.02 17.13 21.33
N SER A 17 5.66 18.28 21.08
CA SER A 17 5.33 19.19 19.97
C SER A 17 5.55 18.54 18.60
N GLU A 18 6.62 17.77 18.43
CA GLU A 18 6.95 17.08 17.17
C GLU A 18 5.98 15.92 16.95
N ARG A 19 5.75 15.11 17.99
CA ARG A 19 4.85 13.95 17.97
C ARG A 19 3.37 14.33 17.80
N LYS A 20 2.98 15.52 18.25
CA LYS A 20 1.65 16.09 18.02
C LYS A 20 1.40 16.35 16.53
N GLY A 21 2.42 16.79 15.78
CA GLY A 21 2.30 17.13 14.37
C GLY A 21 1.13 18.10 14.10
N ILE A 22 0.27 17.74 13.16
CA ILE A 22 -0.93 18.52 12.78
C ILE A 22 -2.15 18.30 13.69
N ARG A 23 -2.06 17.45 14.72
CA ARG A 23 -3.20 17.11 15.60
C ARG A 23 -3.52 18.26 16.56
N PRO A 24 -4.78 18.41 17.01
CA PRO A 24 -5.16 19.46 17.95
C PRO A 24 -4.50 19.31 19.33
N GLN A 25 -4.26 18.07 19.78
CA GLN A 25 -3.68 17.75 21.08
C GLN A 25 -2.66 16.60 20.98
N PHE A 26 -1.68 16.60 21.89
CA PHE A 26 -0.77 15.48 22.09
C PHE A 26 -1.51 14.34 22.80
N ASN A 27 -1.30 13.11 22.34
CA ASN A 27 -1.80 11.91 22.99
C ASN A 27 -0.62 10.94 23.18
N PRO A 28 -0.41 10.39 24.39
CA PRO A 28 0.55 9.31 24.62
C PRO A 28 0.19 8.07 23.78
N VAL A 29 1.17 7.19 23.61
CA VAL A 29 1.03 5.93 22.88
C VAL A 29 0.79 4.80 23.87
N PHE A 30 -0.31 4.06 23.73
CA PHE A 30 -0.46 2.74 24.37
C PHE A 30 -0.65 1.68 23.30
N THR A 31 0.36 0.82 23.14
CA THR A 31 0.38 -0.16 22.06
C THR A 31 0.92 -1.51 22.50
N SER A 32 0.42 -2.56 21.87
CA SER A 32 0.87 -3.93 22.05
C SER A 32 1.33 -4.53 20.71
N TYR A 33 2.54 -5.08 20.70
CA TYR A 33 3.12 -5.81 19.57
C TYR A 33 3.10 -7.30 19.86
N ILE A 34 2.23 -8.02 19.16
CA ILE A 34 2.06 -9.46 19.28
C ILE A 34 2.61 -10.13 18.03
N GLY A 35 3.54 -11.07 18.22
CA GLY A 35 4.30 -11.67 17.14
C GLY A 35 5.41 -10.75 16.64
N VAL A 36 6.07 -11.16 15.56
CA VAL A 36 7.27 -10.54 15.02
C VAL A 36 7.03 -10.07 13.58
N GLU A 37 7.37 -8.81 13.29
CA GLU A 37 7.23 -8.24 11.93
C GLU A 37 8.24 -8.88 10.96
N ASN A 38 9.49 -8.98 11.39
CA ASN A 38 10.59 -9.58 10.65
C ASN A 38 11.59 -10.23 11.60
N GLN A 39 11.65 -11.57 11.61
CA GLN A 39 12.57 -12.32 12.48
C GLN A 39 14.04 -11.92 12.30
N GLY A 40 14.48 -11.62 11.07
CA GLY A 40 15.87 -11.26 10.79
C GLY A 40 16.30 -9.89 11.32
N LYS A 41 15.34 -9.02 11.67
CA LYS A 41 15.61 -7.68 12.24
C LYS A 41 15.17 -7.54 13.68
N TYR A 42 14.53 -8.55 14.25
CA TYR A 42 13.87 -8.42 15.55
C TYR A 42 14.85 -8.07 16.66
N ASN A 43 15.98 -8.78 16.72
CA ASN A 43 17.03 -8.52 17.71
C ASN A 43 17.61 -7.11 17.57
N ASP A 44 17.85 -6.63 16.35
CA ASP A 44 18.33 -5.25 16.07
C ASP A 44 17.37 -4.19 16.59
N VAL A 45 16.06 -4.40 16.41
CA VAL A 45 15.02 -3.50 16.92
C VAL A 45 15.04 -3.46 18.45
N LEU A 46 15.12 -4.62 19.12
CA LEU A 46 15.20 -4.66 20.59
C LEU A 46 16.49 -4.03 21.11
N ALA A 47 17.63 -4.26 20.44
CA ALA A 47 18.91 -3.62 20.76
C ALA A 47 18.82 -2.09 20.68
N THR A 48 18.15 -1.58 19.65
CA THR A 48 17.93 -0.15 19.45
C THR A 48 17.03 0.46 20.53
N ILE A 49 15.92 -0.22 20.88
CA ILE A 49 15.04 0.20 21.99
C ILE A 49 15.84 0.22 23.30
N TYR A 50 16.61 -0.84 23.58
CA TYR A 50 17.41 -0.90 24.80
C TYR A 50 18.44 0.22 24.90
N SER A 51 19.11 0.54 23.79
CA SER A 51 20.06 1.66 23.74
C SER A 51 19.41 3.00 24.12
N LYS A 52 18.17 3.24 23.69
CA LYS A 52 17.40 4.43 24.07
C LYS A 52 16.99 4.43 25.54
N ILE A 53 16.55 3.29 26.07
CA ILE A 53 16.23 3.11 27.49
C ILE A 53 17.46 3.43 28.36
N GLN A 54 18.64 2.93 27.99
CA GLN A 54 19.87 3.17 28.73
C GLN A 54 20.36 4.63 28.65
N ALA A 55 20.04 5.34 27.57
CA ALA A 55 20.36 6.75 27.42
C ALA A 55 19.45 7.67 28.27
N ASP A 56 18.28 7.19 28.67
CA ASP A 56 17.28 7.97 29.41
C ASP A 56 16.61 7.17 30.55
N PRO A 57 17.38 6.74 31.57
CA PRO A 57 16.87 5.91 32.67
C PRO A 57 15.97 6.68 33.64
N HIS A 58 16.05 8.01 33.69
CA HIS A 58 15.29 8.83 34.63
C HIS A 58 13.83 9.06 34.20
N HIS A 59 13.52 8.86 32.92
CA HIS A 59 12.15 8.99 32.37
C HIS A 59 11.59 7.66 31.85
N THR A 60 12.34 6.56 31.95
CA THR A 60 11.97 5.28 31.34
C THR A 60 11.91 4.13 32.34
N ILE A 61 10.80 3.39 32.32
CA ILE A 61 10.59 2.15 33.06
C ILE A 61 10.70 0.98 32.08
N PHE A 62 11.41 -0.08 32.46
CA PHE A 62 11.59 -1.27 31.64
C PHE A 62 11.41 -2.56 32.46
N PHE A 63 10.59 -3.47 31.94
CA PHE A 63 10.31 -4.79 32.52
C PHE A 63 10.62 -5.90 31.53
N ASP A 64 11.42 -6.88 31.96
CA ASP A 64 11.74 -8.09 31.19
C ASP A 64 11.13 -9.31 31.88
N GLY A 65 10.00 -9.78 31.37
CA GLY A 65 9.28 -10.96 31.84
C GLY A 65 8.29 -10.70 32.99
N GLU A 66 8.66 -9.91 33.99
CA GLU A 66 7.80 -9.63 35.14
C GLU A 66 8.11 -8.28 35.81
N ILE A 67 7.12 -7.74 36.55
CA ILE A 67 7.33 -6.61 37.44
C ILE A 67 7.74 -7.15 38.82
N LEU A 68 9.01 -6.94 39.17
CA LEU A 68 9.55 -7.36 40.45
C LEU A 68 8.91 -6.59 41.60
N LEU A 69 8.82 -7.25 42.76
CA LEU A 69 8.33 -6.66 43.99
C LEU A 69 9.41 -6.82 45.04
N ASP A 70 9.82 -5.71 45.65
CA ASP A 70 10.51 -5.75 46.93
C ASP A 70 9.47 -5.58 48.04
N VAL A 71 9.48 -6.50 49.02
CA VAL A 71 8.41 -6.58 50.02
C VAL A 71 8.74 -5.64 51.16
N ASP A 72 8.20 -4.42 51.10
CA ASP A 72 8.18 -3.51 52.23
C ASP A 72 6.94 -3.78 53.10
N PHE A 73 7.13 -4.60 54.15
CA PHE A 73 6.05 -4.97 55.06
C PHE A 73 5.48 -3.77 55.82
N ASP A 74 6.29 -2.75 56.13
CA ASP A 74 5.85 -1.58 56.87
C ASP A 74 4.97 -0.70 55.99
N PHE A 75 5.38 -0.46 54.75
CA PHE A 75 4.58 0.25 53.74
C PHE A 75 3.26 -0.48 53.43
N ILE A 76 3.31 -1.81 53.24
CA ILE A 76 2.12 -2.62 52.97
C ILE A 76 1.13 -2.55 54.14
N ASN A 77 1.61 -2.65 55.38
CA ASN A 77 0.74 -2.60 56.55
C ASN A 77 0.13 -1.20 56.74
N ALA A 78 0.90 -0.14 56.51
CA ALA A 78 0.40 1.23 56.54
C ALA A 78 -0.73 1.44 55.53
N ILE A 79 -0.52 1.06 54.27
CA ILE A 79 -1.54 1.18 53.22
C ILE A 79 -2.78 0.37 53.54
N LYS A 80 -2.64 -0.87 54.02
CA LYS A 80 -3.79 -1.72 54.33
C LYS A 80 -4.68 -1.14 55.42
N ASN A 81 -4.08 -0.51 56.44
CA ASN A 81 -4.82 0.14 57.52
C ASN A 81 -5.62 1.34 57.01
N GLU A 82 -5.04 2.15 56.12
CA GLU A 82 -5.71 3.29 55.50
C GLU A 82 -6.84 2.84 54.55
N LEU A 83 -6.56 1.87 53.67
CA LEU A 83 -7.55 1.33 52.72
C LEU A 83 -8.76 0.69 53.39
N ALA A 84 -8.64 0.23 54.65
CA ALA A 84 -9.77 -0.34 55.38
C ALA A 84 -10.87 0.68 55.71
N ASN A 85 -10.52 1.97 55.82
CA ASN A 85 -11.42 3.04 56.24
C ASN A 85 -11.75 4.03 55.11
N MET A 86 -11.23 3.81 53.91
CA MET A 86 -11.28 4.73 52.78
C MET A 86 -12.32 4.31 51.74
N ASP A 87 -12.99 5.30 51.10
CA ASP A 87 -13.77 5.03 49.89
C ASP A 87 -12.85 4.90 48.68
N VAL A 88 -12.51 3.65 48.36
CA VAL A 88 -11.65 3.29 47.23
C VAL A 88 -12.23 3.59 45.85
N THR A 89 -13.49 4.01 45.76
CA THR A 89 -14.11 4.42 44.48
C THR A 89 -13.90 5.90 44.17
N GLN A 90 -13.49 6.71 45.15
CA GLN A 90 -13.30 8.15 45.03
C GLN A 90 -11.90 8.57 45.51
N LEU A 91 -10.86 7.86 45.05
CA LEU A 91 -9.47 8.05 45.46
C LEU A 91 -8.94 9.47 45.18
N SER A 92 -9.46 10.17 44.17
CA SER A 92 -9.14 11.57 43.87
C SER A 92 -9.50 12.56 44.98
N LYS A 93 -10.39 12.18 45.89
CA LYS A 93 -10.85 13.01 47.02
C LYS A 93 -10.25 12.61 48.36
N GLN A 94 -9.41 11.57 48.37
CA GLN A 94 -8.81 11.03 49.58
C GLN A 94 -7.45 11.68 49.84
N ASP A 95 -7.01 11.65 51.09
CA ASP A 95 -5.71 12.20 51.49
C ASP A 95 -4.59 11.17 51.27
N ILE A 96 -4.26 10.94 50.00
CA ILE A 96 -3.16 10.07 49.58
C ILE A 96 -2.09 10.94 48.93
N THR A 97 -0.87 10.92 49.47
CA THR A 97 0.27 11.65 48.91
C THR A 97 1.36 10.67 48.48
N LEU A 98 1.51 10.48 47.16
CA LEU A 98 2.62 9.72 46.57
C LEU A 98 3.70 10.66 46.03
N PHE A 99 3.32 11.84 45.54
CA PHE A 99 4.22 12.86 44.99
C PHE A 99 4.16 14.15 45.82
N GLU A 100 5.30 14.79 46.01
CA GLU A 100 5.38 16.09 46.70
C GLU A 100 4.69 17.21 45.91
N ASN A 101 4.73 17.14 44.57
CA ASN A 101 4.04 18.08 43.70
C ASN A 101 2.52 17.79 43.68
N SER A 102 1.72 18.77 44.09
CA SER A 102 0.26 18.63 44.22
C SER A 102 -0.44 18.34 42.89
N ASP A 103 -0.01 18.96 41.79
CA ASP A 103 -0.63 18.78 40.48
C ASP A 103 -0.34 17.38 39.94
N LEU A 104 0.91 16.91 40.07
CA LEU A 104 1.30 15.56 39.71
C LEU A 104 0.58 14.51 40.58
N ASN A 105 0.47 14.77 41.88
CA ASN A 105 -0.27 13.89 42.79
C ASN A 105 -1.76 13.83 42.41
N HIS A 106 -2.38 14.96 42.03
CA HIS A 106 -3.75 14.95 41.52
C HIS A 106 -3.90 14.16 40.21
N VAL A 107 -2.96 14.29 39.27
CA VAL A 107 -2.93 13.47 38.03
C VAL A 107 -2.86 11.98 38.38
N PHE A 108 -1.96 11.62 39.30
CA PHE A 108 -1.84 10.24 39.79
C PHE A 108 -3.14 9.73 40.40
N LEU A 109 -3.75 10.47 41.33
CA LEU A 109 -4.96 10.01 42.00
C LEU A 109 -6.16 9.86 41.05
N ASN A 110 -6.28 10.75 40.06
CA ASN A 110 -7.31 10.61 39.02
C ASN A 110 -7.08 9.35 38.16
N ALA A 111 -5.83 9.09 37.77
CA ALA A 111 -5.48 7.88 37.02
C ALA A 111 -5.70 6.62 37.85
N PHE A 112 -5.36 6.68 39.13
CA PHE A 112 -5.51 5.57 40.07
C PHE A 112 -6.99 5.27 40.35
N GLU A 113 -7.82 6.28 40.58
CA GLU A 113 -9.27 6.14 40.69
C GLU A 113 -9.88 5.49 39.44
N TYR A 114 -9.47 5.93 38.24
CA TYR A 114 -9.95 5.34 36.99
C TYR A 114 -9.63 3.84 36.92
N VAL A 115 -8.38 3.45 37.16
CA VAL A 115 -7.94 2.05 37.07
C VAL A 115 -8.58 1.18 38.14
N VAL A 116 -8.70 1.66 39.38
CA VAL A 116 -9.35 0.92 40.47
C VAL A 116 -10.83 0.72 40.17
N ASN A 117 -11.54 1.75 39.72
CA ASN A 117 -12.95 1.64 39.33
C ASN A 117 -13.16 0.75 38.10
N LEU A 118 -12.18 0.68 37.19
CA LEU A 118 -12.19 -0.28 36.09
C LEU A 118 -12.03 -1.71 36.62
N ALA A 119 -11.05 -1.95 37.49
CA ALA A 119 -10.82 -3.27 38.09
C ALA A 119 -12.04 -3.74 38.89
N ILE A 120 -12.68 -2.87 39.67
CA ILE A 120 -13.92 -3.20 40.41
C ILE A 120 -15.06 -3.62 39.47
N ARG A 121 -15.12 -3.05 38.26
CA ARG A 121 -16.14 -3.39 37.26
C ARG A 121 -15.84 -4.69 36.53
N GLN A 122 -14.57 -4.97 36.23
CA GLN A 122 -14.17 -6.12 35.40
C GLN A 122 -13.83 -7.37 36.21
N GLU A 123 -13.25 -7.22 37.40
CA GLU A 123 -12.82 -8.34 38.23
C GLU A 123 -13.91 -8.82 39.19
N LYS A 124 -13.92 -10.12 39.46
CA LYS A 124 -14.77 -10.74 40.49
C LYS A 124 -13.97 -10.91 41.79
N PHE A 125 -13.84 -9.82 42.55
CA PHE A 125 -13.20 -9.89 43.86
C PHE A 125 -14.05 -10.72 44.84
N LEU A 126 -13.43 -11.70 45.51
CA LEU A 126 -14.12 -12.60 46.45
C LEU A 126 -14.62 -11.88 47.70
N ASN A 127 -13.87 -10.89 48.16
CA ASN A 127 -14.17 -10.05 49.32
C ASN A 127 -13.34 -8.76 49.27
N ASP A 128 -13.63 -7.83 50.18
CA ASP A 128 -12.93 -6.54 50.27
C ASP A 128 -11.44 -6.68 50.58
N SER A 129 -11.01 -7.73 51.27
CA SER A 129 -9.58 -7.97 51.55
C SER A 129 -8.80 -8.27 50.27
N VAL A 130 -9.33 -9.11 49.38
CA VAL A 130 -8.70 -9.42 48.08
C VAL A 130 -8.64 -8.16 47.20
N LYS A 131 -9.71 -7.36 47.19
CA LYS A 131 -9.74 -6.06 46.51
C LYS A 131 -8.69 -5.10 47.07
N ASN A 132 -8.59 -4.95 48.39
CA ASN A 132 -7.63 -4.05 49.02
C ASN A 132 -6.18 -4.53 48.81
N ASN A 133 -5.94 -5.84 48.75
CA ASN A 133 -4.62 -6.38 48.39
C ASN A 133 -4.24 -6.03 46.94
N PHE A 134 -5.19 -6.07 46.01
CA PHE A 134 -4.97 -5.62 44.63
C PHE A 134 -4.61 -4.13 44.57
N ILE A 135 -5.37 -3.27 45.25
CA ILE A 135 -5.13 -1.82 45.31
C ILE A 135 -3.76 -1.54 45.94
N CYS A 136 -3.44 -2.22 47.05
CA CYS A 136 -2.15 -2.11 47.73
C CYS A 136 -0.98 -2.50 46.81
N LYS A 137 -1.15 -3.55 45.99
CA LYS A 137 -0.13 -3.98 45.02
C LYS A 137 0.11 -2.92 43.95
N LEU A 138 -0.94 -2.29 43.41
CA LEU A 138 -0.78 -1.20 42.43
C LEU A 138 -0.11 0.04 43.04
N LEU A 139 -0.44 0.39 44.29
CA LEU A 139 0.22 1.48 45.01
C LEU A 139 1.71 1.19 45.23
N LEU A 140 2.05 -0.06 45.59
CA LEU A 140 3.43 -0.48 45.74
C LEU A 140 4.20 -0.41 44.41
N TYR A 141 3.59 -0.82 43.29
CA TYR A 141 4.20 -0.62 41.98
C TYR A 141 4.44 0.86 41.66
N ALA A 142 3.48 1.73 41.98
CA ALA A 142 3.65 3.17 41.78
C ALA A 142 4.77 3.75 42.64
N HIS A 143 4.85 3.33 43.91
CA HIS A 143 5.93 3.72 44.83
C HIS A 143 7.31 3.28 44.32
N LEU A 144 7.45 2.02 43.91
CA LEU A 144 8.73 1.46 43.49
C LEU A 144 9.24 2.02 42.15
N TYR A 145 8.34 2.19 41.17
CA TYR A 145 8.74 2.44 39.78
C TYR A 145 8.42 3.83 39.25
N ILE A 146 7.49 4.55 39.87
CA ILE A 146 6.98 5.82 39.33
C ILE A 146 7.43 7.00 40.20
N GLN A 147 7.50 6.83 41.53
CA GLN A 147 7.78 7.95 42.44
C GLN A 147 9.13 8.65 42.18
N ASN A 148 10.16 7.87 41.87
CA ASN A 148 11.54 8.36 41.74
C ASN A 148 11.94 8.78 40.31
N LEU A 149 10.98 8.81 39.38
CA LEU A 149 11.25 9.30 38.02
C LEU A 149 11.35 10.83 37.99
N ASP A 150 11.97 11.34 36.94
CA ASP A 150 12.00 12.78 36.66
C ASP A 150 10.70 13.21 35.97
N TYR A 151 10.19 14.36 36.41
CA TYR A 151 8.94 14.99 35.96
C TYR A 151 9.13 16.47 35.59
N SER A 152 10.36 16.97 35.63
CA SER A 152 10.67 18.38 35.41
C SER A 152 10.39 18.85 33.98
N GLU A 153 10.52 17.96 32.99
CA GLU A 153 10.30 18.25 31.57
C GLU A 153 9.02 17.65 30.99
N LEU A 154 8.01 17.37 31.83
CA LEU A 154 6.73 16.80 31.41
C LEU A 154 6.02 17.60 30.31
N ASP A 155 6.24 18.90 30.19
CA ASP A 155 5.63 19.72 29.12
C ASP A 155 6.23 19.40 27.74
N PHE A 156 7.48 18.94 27.69
CA PHE A 156 8.23 18.69 26.47
C PHE A 156 8.35 17.19 26.15
N HIS A 157 8.50 16.35 27.17
CA HIS A 157 8.77 14.92 27.04
C HIS A 157 7.72 14.11 27.81
N ALA A 158 7.43 12.90 27.32
CA ALA A 158 6.57 11.96 28.02
C ALA A 158 7.46 10.88 28.64
N ASN A 159 7.11 10.41 29.83
CA ASN A 159 7.79 9.25 30.40
C ASN A 159 7.37 7.98 29.66
N HIS A 160 8.23 6.97 29.67
CA HIS A 160 8.09 5.77 28.84
C HIS A 160 8.05 4.51 29.72
N CYS A 161 7.25 3.53 29.31
CA CYS A 161 7.19 2.22 29.92
C CYS A 161 7.26 1.14 28.83
N PHE A 162 8.21 0.23 28.99
CA PHE A 162 8.38 -0.93 28.12
C PHE A 162 8.19 -2.20 28.95
N TYR A 163 7.25 -3.04 28.52
CA TYR A 163 7.03 -4.37 29.10
C TYR A 163 7.24 -5.42 28.02
N TYR A 164 8.15 -6.35 28.25
CA TYR A 164 8.40 -7.46 27.34
C TYR A 164 8.10 -8.80 28.01
N GLY A 165 7.46 -9.71 27.28
CA GLY A 165 7.27 -11.11 27.69
C GLY A 165 5.83 -11.44 28.10
N ASP A 166 5.67 -12.45 28.94
CA ASP A 166 4.36 -12.84 29.47
C ASP A 166 3.89 -11.82 30.52
N ILE A 167 2.59 -11.56 30.56
CA ILE A 167 2.02 -10.50 31.39
C ILE A 167 0.89 -11.03 32.27
N SER A 168 0.88 -10.65 33.54
CA SER A 168 -0.18 -11.01 34.47
C SER A 168 -1.36 -10.03 34.41
N ARG A 169 -2.51 -10.43 34.96
CA ARG A 169 -3.68 -9.53 35.09
C ARG A 169 -3.35 -8.22 35.81
N HIS A 170 -2.57 -8.28 36.88
CA HIS A 170 -2.25 -7.11 37.70
C HIS A 170 -1.37 -6.12 36.94
N ASP A 171 -0.43 -6.63 36.15
CA ASP A 171 0.52 -5.81 35.41
C ASP A 171 -0.19 -5.05 34.28
N ILE A 172 -1.23 -5.64 33.67
CA ILE A 172 -2.08 -4.93 32.69
C ILE A 172 -2.70 -3.68 33.32
N TYR A 173 -3.28 -3.77 34.52
CA TYR A 173 -3.84 -2.59 35.21
C TYR A 173 -2.77 -1.55 35.54
N PHE A 174 -1.55 -1.98 35.89
CA PHE A 174 -0.43 -1.06 36.10
C PHE A 174 0.00 -0.34 34.81
N LEU A 175 0.06 -1.05 33.69
CA LEU A 175 0.30 -0.45 32.37
C LEU A 175 -0.80 0.56 31.99
N MET A 176 -2.07 0.28 32.32
CA MET A 176 -3.17 1.23 32.13
C MET A 176 -3.03 2.46 33.02
N LEU A 177 -2.60 2.30 34.27
CA LEU A 177 -2.35 3.41 35.20
C LEU A 177 -1.31 4.37 34.60
N LEU A 178 -0.18 3.83 34.15
CA LEU A 178 0.88 4.61 33.50
C LEU A 178 0.35 5.39 32.28
N PHE A 179 -0.42 4.74 31.43
CA PHE A 179 -0.99 5.40 30.26
C PHE A 179 -1.93 6.56 30.61
N ILE A 180 -2.83 6.37 31.59
CA ILE A 180 -3.76 7.43 32.03
C ILE A 180 -3.02 8.58 32.72
N MET A 181 -1.89 8.29 33.39
CA MET A 181 -0.98 9.33 33.92
C MET A 181 -0.23 10.12 32.83
N GLY A 182 -0.25 9.64 31.59
CA GLY A 182 0.38 10.34 30.45
C GLY A 182 1.66 9.70 29.92
N PHE A 183 2.00 8.48 30.34
CA PHE A 183 3.17 7.75 29.86
C PHE A 183 2.91 7.16 28.47
N ASP A 184 3.96 7.02 27.68
CA ASP A 184 3.96 6.08 26.57
C ASP A 184 4.18 4.66 27.09
N VAL A 185 3.32 3.74 26.71
CA VAL A 185 3.32 2.36 27.19
C VAL A 185 3.38 1.40 25.99
N VAL A 186 4.45 0.60 25.95
CA VAL A 186 4.71 -0.37 24.89
C VAL A 186 4.81 -1.77 25.50
N TYR A 187 3.85 -2.62 25.13
CA TYR A 187 3.88 -4.04 25.46
C TYR A 187 4.37 -4.86 24.25
N ILE A 188 5.33 -5.77 24.47
CA ILE A 188 5.93 -6.59 23.42
C ILE A 188 5.84 -8.06 23.82
N ASN A 189 5.22 -8.89 22.99
CA ASN A 189 5.24 -10.34 23.15
C ASN A 189 5.49 -11.02 21.79
N PRO A 190 6.65 -11.67 21.59
CA PRO A 190 7.00 -12.27 20.29
C PRO A 190 6.19 -13.51 19.93
N LEU A 191 5.42 -14.07 20.86
CA LEU A 191 4.76 -15.35 20.70
C LEU A 191 3.25 -15.21 20.52
N ARG A 192 2.54 -14.68 21.52
CA ARG A 192 1.07 -14.66 21.52
C ARG A 192 0.48 -13.58 22.41
N GLU A 193 -0.77 -13.25 22.15
CA GLU A 193 -1.55 -12.33 22.98
C GLU A 193 -2.02 -13.05 24.25
N CYS A 194 -1.96 -12.35 25.39
CA CYS A 194 -2.56 -12.82 26.63
C CYS A 194 -4.09 -12.62 26.59
N GLU A 195 -4.85 -13.62 27.04
CA GLU A 195 -6.33 -13.62 26.98
C GLU A 195 -6.95 -12.48 27.81
N TYR A 196 -6.28 -12.10 28.90
CA TYR A 196 -6.75 -11.09 29.85
C TYR A 196 -6.97 -9.71 29.22
N TRP A 197 -6.25 -9.38 28.14
CA TRP A 197 -6.40 -8.10 27.44
C TRP A 197 -7.81 -7.85 26.90
N LYS A 198 -8.55 -8.91 26.54
CA LYS A 198 -9.93 -8.75 26.03
C LYS A 198 -10.93 -8.40 27.14
N GLU A 199 -10.67 -8.88 28.35
CA GLU A 199 -11.52 -8.68 29.52
C GLU A 199 -11.22 -7.31 30.16
N ILE A 200 -9.94 -6.97 30.31
CA ILE A 200 -9.49 -5.79 31.06
C ILE A 200 -9.60 -4.50 30.22
N ASP A 201 -9.12 -4.50 28.97
CA ASP A 201 -9.10 -3.30 28.10
C ASP A 201 -10.44 -3.06 27.41
N SER A 202 -11.51 -2.96 28.21
CA SER A 202 -12.88 -2.73 27.72
C SER A 202 -13.07 -1.38 27.02
N ASP A 203 -12.31 -0.36 27.45
CA ASP A 203 -12.32 0.99 26.89
C ASP A 203 -11.44 1.13 25.65
N LYS A 204 -10.76 0.04 25.23
CA LYS A 204 -9.90 -0.03 24.03
C LYS A 204 -8.78 1.03 24.05
N LEU A 205 -8.16 1.23 25.19
CA LEU A 205 -7.04 2.13 25.37
C LEU A 205 -5.80 1.64 24.61
N CYS A 206 -5.57 0.32 24.59
CA CYS A 206 -4.39 -0.27 23.98
C CYS A 206 -4.63 -0.58 22.50
N ARG A 207 -3.79 0.00 21.62
CA ARG A 207 -3.77 -0.34 20.20
C ARG A 207 -3.03 -1.67 20.00
N LYS A 208 -3.64 -2.58 19.23
CA LYS A 208 -3.08 -3.92 19.01
C LYS A 208 -2.46 -4.06 17.63
N HIS A 209 -1.22 -4.54 17.60
CA HIS A 209 -0.48 -4.92 16.40
C HIS A 209 -0.28 -6.43 16.41
N LYS A 210 -0.82 -7.11 15.40
CA LYS A 210 -0.65 -8.56 15.24
C LYS A 210 0.16 -8.86 14.00
N ASN A 211 1.28 -9.52 14.19
CA ASN A 211 2.18 -9.95 13.14
C ASN A 211 2.03 -11.46 12.88
N SER A 212 2.35 -11.89 11.66
CA SER A 212 2.18 -13.30 11.25
C SER A 212 3.30 -14.22 11.71
N GLN A 213 4.51 -13.69 11.92
CA GLN A 213 5.65 -14.48 12.41
C GLN A 213 5.64 -14.51 13.94
N ILE A 214 6.21 -15.56 14.52
CA ILE A 214 6.33 -15.73 15.97
C ILE A 214 7.75 -16.16 16.34
N LEU A 215 8.16 -15.88 17.57
CA LEU A 215 9.40 -16.37 18.18
C LEU A 215 9.13 -16.80 19.63
N PRO A 216 9.92 -17.73 20.19
CA PRO A 216 9.81 -18.09 21.59
C PRO A 216 10.14 -16.90 22.49
N ILE A 217 9.47 -16.81 23.63
CA ILE A 217 9.77 -15.80 24.65
C ILE A 217 11.10 -16.21 25.31
N GLN A 218 12.08 -15.33 25.17
CA GLN A 218 13.41 -15.36 25.79
C GLN A 218 13.66 -13.97 26.37
N SER A 219 14.55 -13.80 27.34
CA SER A 219 14.87 -12.48 27.91
C SER A 219 15.10 -11.43 26.82
N PHE A 220 14.46 -10.27 27.00
CA PHE A 220 14.65 -9.11 26.13
C PHE A 220 16.14 -8.72 26.07
N LEU A 221 16.82 -8.70 27.22
CA LEU A 221 18.23 -8.34 27.30
C LEU A 221 19.12 -9.30 26.51
N GLN A 222 18.80 -10.60 26.55
CA GLN A 222 19.52 -11.60 25.76
C GLN A 222 19.36 -11.32 24.26
N ARG A 223 18.11 -11.10 23.80
CA ARG A 223 17.86 -10.77 22.38
C ARG A 223 18.52 -9.47 21.94
N ALA A 224 18.47 -8.44 22.78
CA ALA A 224 19.09 -7.15 22.52
C ALA A 224 20.63 -7.28 22.40
N SER A 225 21.27 -8.16 23.18
CA SER A 225 22.71 -8.40 23.09
C SER A 225 23.16 -9.08 21.79
N GLU A 226 22.24 -9.77 21.11
CA GLU A 226 22.47 -10.45 19.82
C GLU A 226 22.18 -9.54 18.61
N GLY A 227 21.67 -8.33 18.83
CA GLY A 227 21.29 -7.39 17.77
C GLY A 227 22.29 -6.26 17.54
N HIS A 228 22.17 -5.61 16.39
CA HIS A 228 22.89 -4.39 16.05
C HIS A 228 22.00 -3.15 16.22
N ILE A 229 22.56 -2.07 16.75
CA ILE A 229 21.85 -0.80 16.93
C ILE A 229 21.61 -0.16 15.55
N ILE A 230 20.37 0.20 15.28
CA ILE A 230 19.95 0.88 14.05
C ILE A 230 20.12 2.39 14.25
N GLU A 231 20.96 3.02 13.44
CA GLU A 231 21.10 4.48 13.38
C GLU A 231 20.23 5.04 12.25
N GLU A 232 19.12 5.70 12.60
CA GLU A 232 18.22 6.35 11.65
C GLU A 232 17.93 7.79 12.12
N ASN A 233 18.07 8.76 11.21
CA ASN A 233 17.68 10.14 11.44
C ASN A 233 16.58 10.52 10.44
N ARG A 234 15.32 10.51 10.89
CA ARG A 234 14.16 10.86 10.06
C ARG A 234 13.91 12.37 10.09
N SER A 235 13.67 12.92 8.90
CA SER A 235 13.28 14.33 8.77
C SER A 235 11.82 14.52 9.19
N ILE A 236 11.57 15.51 10.06
CA ILE A 236 10.21 15.95 10.41
C ILE A 236 9.39 16.31 9.16
N THR A 237 10.05 16.87 8.13
CA THR A 237 9.38 17.21 6.86
C THR A 237 8.87 15.98 6.13
N LEU A 238 9.62 14.87 6.14
CA LEU A 238 9.21 13.62 5.51
C LEU A 238 7.95 13.06 6.17
N GLU A 239 7.88 13.10 7.51
CA GLU A 239 6.69 12.64 8.24
C GLU A 239 5.48 13.54 8.06
N LEU A 240 5.69 14.87 7.98
CA LEU A 240 4.61 15.78 7.62
C LEU A 240 4.10 15.49 6.22
N GLU A 241 4.98 15.18 5.27
CA GLU A 241 4.59 14.76 3.92
C GLU A 241 3.77 13.46 3.96
N GLU A 242 4.21 12.44 4.70
CA GLU A 242 3.50 11.17 4.90
C GLU A 242 2.14 11.36 5.62
N GLN A 243 2.06 12.27 6.59
CA GLN A 243 0.82 12.59 7.30
C GLN A 243 -0.17 13.34 6.41
N ILE A 244 0.28 14.39 5.72
CA ILE A 244 -0.51 15.13 4.73
C ILE A 244 -0.99 14.19 3.63
N GLU A 245 -0.09 13.34 3.14
CA GLU A 245 -0.43 12.32 2.17
C GLU A 245 -1.58 11.45 2.67
N LYS A 246 -1.44 10.91 3.86
CA LYS A 246 -2.44 9.97 4.38
C LYS A 246 -3.80 10.62 4.51
N GLU A 247 -3.86 11.85 5.00
CA GLU A 247 -5.12 12.58 5.14
C GLU A 247 -5.70 13.01 3.79
N LEU A 248 -4.86 13.39 2.81
CA LEU A 248 -5.32 13.88 1.52
C LEU A 248 -5.67 12.79 0.50
N PHE A 249 -4.96 11.66 0.47
CA PHE A 249 -5.13 10.64 -0.58
C PHE A 249 -6.00 9.45 -0.17
N SER A 250 -6.34 9.31 1.12
CA SER A 250 -7.26 8.25 1.56
C SER A 250 -8.71 8.60 1.19
N ASN A 251 -9.30 7.84 0.26
CA ASN A 251 -10.70 7.94 -0.18
C ASN A 251 -11.13 9.29 -0.80
N SER A 252 -10.18 10.13 -1.23
CA SER A 252 -10.48 11.45 -1.83
C SER A 252 -10.64 11.43 -3.35
N GLY A 253 -10.39 10.30 -4.02
CA GLY A 253 -10.34 10.21 -5.48
C GLY A 253 -9.09 10.87 -6.09
N ILE A 254 -8.16 11.34 -5.25
CA ILE A 254 -6.87 11.87 -5.67
C ILE A 254 -5.85 10.73 -5.60
N TYR A 255 -5.07 10.58 -6.66
CA TYR A 255 -4.02 9.55 -6.77
C TYR A 255 -2.67 10.19 -6.98
N ARG A 256 -1.64 9.62 -6.34
CA ARG A 256 -0.25 10.00 -6.55
C ARG A 256 0.26 9.46 -7.88
N PRO A 257 1.22 10.16 -8.52
CA PRO A 257 2.00 9.54 -9.57
C PRO A 257 2.57 8.20 -9.11
N TRP A 258 2.46 7.16 -9.93
CA TRP A 258 3.04 5.83 -9.66
C TRP A 258 2.48 5.08 -8.45
N GLN A 259 1.35 5.50 -7.88
CA GLN A 259 0.76 4.89 -6.68
C GLN A 259 0.54 3.37 -6.80
N PHE A 260 0.24 2.88 -8.00
CA PHE A 260 -0.06 1.47 -8.26
C PHE A 260 1.05 0.73 -9.01
N ARG A 261 2.30 1.23 -8.96
CA ARG A 261 3.42 0.62 -9.70
C ARG A 261 3.68 -0.84 -9.34
N ASN A 262 3.44 -1.23 -8.09
CA ASN A 262 3.56 -2.63 -7.61
C ASN A 262 2.24 -3.42 -7.67
N GLY A 263 1.32 -2.97 -8.54
CA GLY A 263 -0.01 -3.51 -8.71
C GLY A 263 -0.23 -4.08 -10.11
N THR A 264 -1.49 -4.17 -10.52
CA THR A 264 -1.86 -4.59 -11.87
C THR A 264 -3.05 -3.77 -12.37
N THR A 265 -3.31 -3.87 -13.66
CA THR A 265 -4.46 -3.24 -14.31
C THR A 265 -5.54 -4.28 -14.62
N SER A 266 -6.76 -3.83 -14.82
CA SER A 266 -7.84 -4.60 -15.42
C SER A 266 -8.57 -3.69 -16.39
N PRO A 267 -8.47 -3.90 -17.72
CA PRO A 267 -9.16 -3.04 -18.65
C PRO A 267 -10.67 -3.26 -18.54
N ILE A 268 -11.42 -2.16 -18.50
CA ILE A 268 -12.86 -2.15 -18.66
C ILE A 268 -13.14 -1.69 -20.09
N PHE A 269 -13.74 -2.57 -20.90
CA PHE A 269 -14.16 -2.21 -22.24
C PHE A 269 -15.15 -1.02 -22.19
N PHE A 270 -14.77 0.09 -22.80
CA PHE A 270 -15.65 1.24 -22.97
C PHE A 270 -16.40 1.12 -24.30
N ASN A 271 -17.67 0.68 -24.23
CA ASN A 271 -18.57 0.67 -25.37
C ASN A 271 -19.09 2.10 -25.61
N GLY A 272 -18.66 2.74 -26.70
CA GLY A 272 -18.88 4.16 -26.92
C GLY A 272 -18.79 4.60 -28.38
N THR A 273 -19.03 5.89 -28.60
CA THR A 273 -19.03 6.52 -29.93
C THR A 273 -17.67 7.15 -30.26
N LEU A 274 -17.49 7.62 -31.50
CA LEU A 274 -16.31 8.41 -31.89
C LEU A 274 -16.21 9.74 -31.13
N ILE A 275 -17.34 10.31 -30.71
CA ILE A 275 -17.35 11.52 -29.88
C ILE A 275 -16.73 11.23 -28.52
N ASP A 276 -17.08 10.09 -27.92
CA ASP A 276 -16.50 9.66 -26.63
C ASP A 276 -14.99 9.42 -26.75
N LEU A 277 -14.56 8.79 -27.85
CA LEU A 277 -13.15 8.57 -28.16
C LEU A 277 -12.39 9.89 -28.22
N GLU A 278 -12.87 10.86 -29.01
CA GLU A 278 -12.21 12.16 -29.18
C GLU A 278 -12.13 12.95 -27.88
N GLN A 279 -13.20 12.96 -27.08
CA GLN A 279 -13.25 13.68 -25.81
C GLN A 279 -12.33 13.06 -24.75
N ASN A 280 -12.20 11.73 -24.72
CA ASN A 280 -11.46 11.03 -23.67
C ASN A 280 -10.02 10.65 -24.06
N TRP A 281 -9.62 10.81 -25.32
CA TRP A 281 -8.28 10.42 -25.77
C TRP A 281 -7.17 11.05 -24.93
N LYS A 282 -7.32 12.34 -24.59
CA LYS A 282 -6.34 13.11 -23.77
C LYS A 282 -6.66 13.11 -22.28
N VAL A 283 -7.74 12.46 -21.86
CA VAL A 283 -8.22 12.48 -20.47
C VAL A 283 -7.53 11.37 -19.68
N PRO A 284 -6.99 11.68 -18.49
CA PRO A 284 -6.33 10.69 -17.64
C PRO A 284 -7.31 9.61 -17.15
N ALA A 285 -6.80 8.42 -16.86
CA ALA A 285 -7.61 7.26 -16.48
C ALA A 285 -8.60 7.56 -15.35
N LYS A 286 -8.13 8.24 -14.28
CA LYS A 286 -8.91 8.54 -13.07
C LYS A 286 -10.14 9.43 -13.30
N LEU A 287 -10.20 10.15 -14.41
CA LEU A 287 -11.33 11.02 -14.75
C LEU A 287 -12.33 10.34 -15.70
N ARG A 288 -12.04 9.13 -16.18
CA ARG A 288 -12.92 8.39 -17.09
C ARG A 288 -14.06 7.71 -16.35
N GLN A 289 -15.24 7.71 -16.96
CA GLN A 289 -16.39 7.00 -16.43
C GLN A 289 -16.09 5.49 -16.33
N GLY A 290 -16.35 4.90 -15.17
CA GLY A 290 -16.10 3.49 -14.88
C GLY A 290 -14.73 3.20 -14.25
N PHE A 291 -13.86 4.21 -14.11
CA PHE A 291 -12.60 4.05 -13.39
C PHE A 291 -12.82 3.71 -11.93
N LYS A 292 -12.07 2.73 -11.42
CA LYS A 292 -12.09 2.37 -10.00
C LYS A 292 -10.80 1.67 -9.59
N THR A 293 -10.52 1.64 -8.28
CA THR A 293 -9.38 0.96 -7.69
C THR A 293 -9.83 0.01 -6.60
N GLN A 294 -9.33 -1.23 -6.59
CA GLN A 294 -9.60 -2.22 -5.53
C GLN A 294 -8.30 -2.91 -5.12
N GLY A 295 -7.86 -2.69 -3.88
CA GLY A 295 -6.56 -3.16 -3.43
C GLY A 295 -5.44 -2.56 -4.30
N LYS A 296 -4.62 -3.43 -4.92
CA LYS A 296 -3.56 -3.04 -5.86
C LYS A 296 -3.98 -3.15 -7.34
N THR A 297 -5.27 -3.39 -7.62
CA THR A 297 -5.77 -3.50 -8.99
C THR A 297 -6.46 -2.20 -9.40
N VAL A 298 -6.02 -1.63 -10.53
CA VAL A 298 -6.64 -0.45 -11.15
C VAL A 298 -7.50 -0.90 -12.31
N TYR A 299 -8.79 -0.59 -12.26
CA TYR A 299 -9.69 -0.87 -13.35
C TYR A 299 -9.75 0.35 -14.28
N VAL A 300 -9.17 0.19 -15.47
CA VAL A 300 -8.92 1.28 -16.42
C VAL A 300 -9.95 1.20 -17.55
N PRO A 301 -10.84 2.19 -17.74
CA PRO A 301 -11.69 2.26 -18.93
C PRO A 301 -10.84 2.48 -20.19
N THR A 302 -10.85 1.52 -21.10
CA THR A 302 -10.03 1.53 -22.32
C THR A 302 -10.89 1.69 -23.57
N PHE A 303 -10.43 2.53 -24.49
CA PHE A 303 -11.03 2.68 -25.80
C PHE A 303 -10.38 1.68 -26.76
N PHE A 304 -11.15 0.76 -27.32
CA PHE A 304 -10.68 -0.17 -28.34
C PHE A 304 -11.59 -0.05 -29.57
N PHE A 305 -11.10 0.56 -30.65
CA PHE A 305 -11.88 0.92 -31.83
C PHE A 305 -11.29 0.36 -33.12
N ASP A 306 -12.15 -0.22 -33.96
CA ASP A 306 -11.91 -0.54 -35.37
C ASP A 306 -12.79 0.37 -36.22
N ILE A 307 -12.15 1.34 -36.89
CA ILE A 307 -12.81 2.39 -37.68
C ILE A 307 -12.66 2.03 -39.16
N GLU A 308 -13.75 1.54 -39.74
CA GLU A 308 -13.84 1.16 -41.15
C GLU A 308 -14.24 2.35 -42.01
N GLY A 309 -13.48 2.62 -43.07
CA GLY A 309 -13.72 3.72 -43.99
C GLY A 309 -13.11 5.06 -43.56
N GLU A 310 -13.52 6.11 -44.26
CA GLU A 310 -13.14 7.50 -44.07
C GLU A 310 -14.38 8.40 -44.04
N TYR A 311 -14.28 9.55 -43.36
CA TYR A 311 -15.31 10.59 -43.48
C TYR A 311 -15.35 11.15 -44.90
N LYS A 312 -16.54 11.57 -45.35
CA LYS A 312 -16.69 12.36 -46.58
C LYS A 312 -15.83 13.61 -46.56
N ASN A 313 -15.72 14.24 -45.40
CA ASN A 313 -14.83 15.37 -45.18
C ASN A 313 -13.41 14.88 -44.87
N SER A 314 -12.53 14.96 -45.87
CA SER A 314 -11.13 14.54 -45.73
C SER A 314 -10.36 15.34 -44.66
N ASP A 315 -10.71 16.61 -44.43
CA ASP A 315 -10.04 17.43 -43.40
C ASP A 315 -10.43 16.93 -41.99
N GLU A 316 -11.67 16.47 -41.81
CA GLU A 316 -12.16 15.90 -40.55
C GLU A 316 -11.50 14.56 -40.23
N TYR A 317 -11.43 13.67 -41.22
CA TYR A 317 -10.73 12.38 -41.08
C TYR A 317 -9.25 12.56 -40.76
N ALA A 318 -8.57 13.46 -41.47
CA ALA A 318 -7.17 13.78 -41.20
C ALA A 318 -6.96 14.34 -39.79
N ASN A 319 -7.88 15.19 -39.29
CA ASN A 319 -7.79 15.75 -37.94
C ASN A 319 -8.00 14.71 -36.84
N LEU A 320 -8.93 13.75 -37.03
CA LEU A 320 -9.13 12.64 -36.11
C LEU A 320 -7.85 11.80 -35.99
N ILE A 321 -7.31 11.35 -37.12
CA ILE A 321 -6.07 10.56 -37.17
C ILE A 321 -4.92 11.33 -36.53
N LYS A 322 -4.75 12.61 -36.89
CA LYS A 322 -3.72 13.47 -36.33
C LYS A 322 -3.81 13.57 -34.81
N THR A 323 -5.01 13.77 -34.27
CA THR A 323 -5.24 13.87 -32.82
C THR A 323 -4.85 12.59 -32.11
N CYS A 324 -5.10 11.43 -32.73
CA CYS A 324 -4.70 10.14 -32.19
C CYS A 324 -3.17 9.95 -32.20
N ILE A 325 -2.51 10.31 -33.31
CA ILE A 325 -1.07 10.13 -33.51
C ILE A 325 -0.24 11.10 -32.67
N GLU A 326 -0.61 12.38 -32.58
CA GLU A 326 0.19 13.42 -31.91
C GLU A 326 0.15 13.35 -30.37
N HIS A 327 -0.60 12.41 -29.79
CA HIS A 327 -0.60 12.23 -28.34
C HIS A 327 0.79 11.75 -27.87
N PRO A 328 1.38 12.32 -26.80
CA PRO A 328 2.75 11.98 -26.36
C PRO A 328 2.99 10.48 -26.10
N ASN A 329 1.98 9.79 -25.57
CA ASN A 329 2.03 8.35 -25.27
C ASN A 329 1.45 7.46 -26.39
N SER A 330 1.43 7.97 -27.63
CA SER A 330 0.92 7.24 -28.79
C SER A 330 2.02 6.49 -29.52
N LEU A 331 1.83 5.19 -29.67
CA LEU A 331 2.62 4.35 -30.56
C LEU A 331 1.89 4.24 -31.89
N PHE A 332 2.50 4.76 -32.95
CA PHE A 332 1.91 4.79 -34.28
C PHE A 332 2.53 3.76 -35.23
N LEU A 333 1.67 2.94 -35.85
CA LEU A 333 2.02 1.90 -36.81
C LEU A 333 1.31 2.14 -38.16
N SER A 334 2.08 2.08 -39.24
CA SER A 334 1.63 1.97 -40.65
C SER A 334 2.73 1.27 -41.45
N SER A 335 2.47 0.85 -42.68
CA SER A 335 3.52 0.28 -43.55
C SER A 335 4.65 1.25 -43.88
N THR A 336 4.36 2.55 -43.86
CA THR A 336 5.36 3.60 -44.01
C THR A 336 6.07 3.97 -42.70
N ALA A 337 5.61 3.45 -41.54
CA ALA A 337 6.24 3.69 -40.25
C ALA A 337 7.37 2.69 -39.98
N ASN A 338 8.55 3.17 -39.58
CA ASN A 338 9.68 2.35 -39.12
C ASN A 338 9.46 1.79 -37.69
N PHE A 339 8.28 1.24 -37.42
CA PHE A 339 7.91 0.69 -36.12
C PHE A 339 7.22 -0.67 -36.32
N ASN A 340 7.67 -1.68 -35.57
CA ASN A 340 7.11 -3.02 -35.57
C ASN A 340 6.67 -3.36 -34.15
N LEU A 341 5.69 -4.25 -34.02
CA LEU A 341 5.28 -4.73 -32.69
C LEU A 341 6.33 -5.64 -32.04
N ILE A 342 7.15 -6.31 -32.85
CA ILE A 342 8.15 -7.28 -32.40
C ILE A 342 9.53 -6.87 -32.95
N SER A 343 10.56 -6.97 -32.11
CA SER A 343 11.95 -6.82 -32.50
C SER A 343 12.47 -8.07 -33.20
N PRO A 344 13.23 -7.96 -34.30
CA PRO A 344 13.84 -9.12 -34.95
C PRO A 344 14.91 -9.79 -34.06
N GLY A 345 15.30 -11.01 -34.43
CA GLY A 345 16.51 -11.65 -33.92
C GLY A 345 16.28 -12.62 -32.76
N VAL A 346 15.39 -13.60 -32.93
CA VAL A 346 15.43 -14.80 -32.10
C VAL A 346 15.41 -16.05 -32.96
N GLU A 347 16.18 -17.05 -32.55
CA GLU A 347 16.19 -18.38 -33.12
C GLU A 347 14.95 -19.16 -32.69
N GLU A 348 14.39 -19.95 -33.60
CA GLU A 348 13.23 -20.80 -33.30
C GLU A 348 13.52 -21.84 -32.19
N SER A 349 14.81 -22.14 -31.96
CA SER A 349 15.33 -22.98 -30.88
C SER A 349 15.00 -22.45 -29.48
N ASP A 350 15.00 -21.12 -29.28
CA ASP A 350 14.75 -20.49 -27.97
C ASP A 350 13.31 -20.71 -27.48
N LYS A 351 12.36 -20.84 -28.40
CA LYS A 351 10.95 -21.13 -28.10
C LYS A 351 10.79 -22.43 -27.30
N PHE A 352 11.62 -23.44 -27.57
CA PHE A 352 11.51 -24.72 -26.86
C PHE A 352 11.91 -24.60 -25.38
N GLN A 353 12.76 -23.63 -25.02
CA GLN A 353 13.14 -23.41 -23.63
C GLN A 353 11.96 -22.95 -22.77
N LEU A 354 10.98 -22.24 -23.36
CA LEU A 354 9.75 -21.82 -22.66
C LEU A 354 8.91 -23.01 -22.19
N THR A 355 9.07 -24.20 -22.78
CA THR A 355 8.34 -25.39 -22.32
C THR A 355 8.71 -25.83 -20.90
N PHE A 356 9.93 -25.50 -20.46
CA PHE A 356 10.39 -25.79 -19.09
C PHE A 356 9.87 -24.78 -18.06
N CYS A 357 9.43 -23.61 -18.51
CA CYS A 357 8.82 -22.58 -17.67
C CYS A 357 7.30 -22.77 -17.50
N GLN A 358 6.69 -23.73 -18.20
CA GLN A 358 5.24 -23.94 -18.16
C GLN A 358 4.85 -24.87 -16.99
N LEU A 359 3.91 -24.42 -16.17
CA LEU A 359 3.32 -25.15 -15.07
C LEU A 359 2.29 -26.17 -15.56
N SER A 360 1.92 -27.12 -14.70
CA SER A 360 0.93 -28.18 -15.00
C SER A 360 -0.46 -27.64 -15.36
N ASN A 361 -0.81 -26.44 -14.92
CA ASN A 361 -2.06 -25.76 -15.24
C ASN A 361 -2.02 -24.98 -16.58
N GLY A 362 -0.91 -25.07 -17.33
CA GLY A 362 -0.74 -24.40 -18.62
C GLY A 362 -0.22 -22.96 -18.54
N LYS A 363 -0.14 -22.36 -17.34
CA LYS A 363 0.44 -21.03 -17.12
C LYS A 363 1.95 -21.08 -17.11
N PHE A 364 2.59 -19.93 -17.33
CA PHE A 364 4.03 -19.79 -17.17
C PHE A 364 4.41 -19.37 -15.74
N ASP A 365 5.48 -19.95 -15.25
CA ASP A 365 6.21 -19.47 -14.08
C ASP A 365 7.04 -18.24 -14.47
N ILE A 366 6.68 -17.10 -13.89
CA ILE A 366 7.29 -15.80 -14.19
C ILE A 366 8.76 -15.79 -13.76
N GLU A 367 9.08 -16.38 -12.60
CA GLU A 367 10.43 -16.37 -12.05
C GLU A 367 11.37 -17.26 -12.88
N GLU A 368 10.86 -18.33 -13.47
CA GLU A 368 11.64 -19.16 -14.41
C GLU A 368 11.85 -18.47 -15.77
N ILE A 369 10.86 -17.73 -16.28
CA ILE A 369 11.04 -16.95 -17.52
C ILE A 369 12.16 -15.91 -17.37
N MET A 370 12.22 -15.23 -16.22
CA MET A 370 13.23 -14.19 -15.95
C MET A 370 14.67 -14.73 -15.92
N LYS A 371 14.87 -16.05 -15.77
CA LYS A 371 16.19 -16.71 -15.78
C LYS A 371 16.69 -17.09 -17.17
N LEU A 372 15.84 -17.00 -18.19
CA LEU A 372 16.18 -17.46 -19.54
C LEU A 372 17.28 -16.59 -20.17
N PRO A 373 18.21 -17.18 -20.94
CA PRO A 373 19.37 -16.46 -21.49
C PRO A 373 18.99 -15.37 -22.50
N PHE A 374 17.85 -15.52 -23.17
CA PHE A 374 17.34 -14.55 -24.15
C PHE A 374 16.35 -13.54 -23.55
N TYR A 375 16.16 -13.53 -22.23
CA TYR A 375 15.27 -12.59 -21.56
C TYR A 375 15.78 -11.15 -21.67
N ARG A 376 14.93 -10.23 -22.15
CA ARG A 376 15.34 -8.87 -22.57
C ARG A 376 14.94 -7.75 -21.61
N TYR A 377 14.22 -8.06 -20.54
CA TYR A 377 13.62 -7.02 -19.68
C TYR A 377 14.35 -6.76 -18.37
N SER A 378 15.47 -7.45 -18.11
CA SER A 378 16.27 -7.32 -16.89
C SER A 378 16.85 -5.92 -16.63
N SER A 379 16.74 -4.99 -17.59
CA SER A 379 17.13 -3.58 -17.40
C SER A 379 16.02 -2.70 -16.79
N TYR A 380 14.80 -3.23 -16.66
CA TYR A 380 13.66 -2.52 -16.10
C TYR A 380 13.51 -2.85 -14.60
N ASN A 381 12.50 -2.31 -13.94
CA ASN A 381 12.21 -2.64 -12.54
C ASN A 381 11.46 -3.98 -12.47
N ASP A 382 11.83 -4.84 -11.52
CA ASP A 382 11.18 -6.11 -11.19
C ASP A 382 9.64 -6.05 -11.22
N GLU A 383 9.02 -4.98 -10.70
CA GLU A 383 7.56 -4.82 -10.70
C GLU A 383 6.98 -4.69 -12.12
N THR A 384 7.68 -4.00 -13.01
CA THR A 384 7.28 -3.84 -14.42
C THR A 384 7.47 -5.13 -15.21
N GLU A 385 8.58 -5.83 -14.95
CA GLU A 385 8.86 -7.15 -15.52
C GLU A 385 7.76 -8.15 -15.13
N LYS A 386 7.45 -8.25 -13.84
CA LYS A 386 6.39 -9.10 -13.31
C LYS A 386 5.02 -8.72 -13.85
N PHE A 387 4.74 -7.42 -13.99
CA PHE A 387 3.50 -6.94 -14.59
C PHE A 387 3.33 -7.42 -16.04
N ILE A 388 4.32 -7.20 -16.90
CA ILE A 388 4.32 -7.64 -18.31
C ILE A 388 4.13 -9.15 -18.41
N LEU A 389 4.91 -9.93 -17.64
CA LEU A 389 4.87 -11.38 -17.69
C LEU A 389 3.55 -11.96 -17.13
N SER A 390 3.02 -11.38 -16.05
CA SER A 390 1.73 -11.82 -15.49
C SER A 390 0.57 -11.64 -16.47
N LYS A 391 0.63 -10.62 -17.33
CA LYS A 391 -0.37 -10.36 -18.38
C LYS A 391 -0.38 -11.42 -19.47
N ILE A 392 0.71 -12.17 -19.66
CA ILE A 392 0.75 -13.31 -20.58
C ILE A 392 -0.24 -14.37 -20.10
N ASN A 393 -0.13 -14.76 -18.83
CA ASN A 393 -1.01 -15.74 -18.21
C ASN A 393 -2.47 -15.26 -18.22
N GLU A 394 -2.72 -14.00 -17.85
CA GLU A 394 -4.08 -13.43 -17.89
C GLU A 394 -4.70 -13.49 -19.29
N THR A 395 -3.89 -13.26 -20.34
CA THR A 395 -4.38 -13.29 -21.73
C THR A 395 -4.64 -14.71 -22.23
N ILE A 396 -3.81 -15.68 -21.86
CA ILE A 396 -4.00 -17.11 -22.20
C ILE A 396 -5.24 -17.68 -21.50
N ASP A 397 -5.45 -17.31 -20.23
CA ASP A 397 -6.59 -17.76 -19.42
C ASP A 397 -7.93 -17.16 -19.89
N ASP A 398 -7.93 -16.03 -20.61
CA ASP A 398 -9.15 -15.41 -21.11
C ASP A 398 -9.68 -16.07 -22.39
N HIS A 399 -10.40 -17.17 -22.20
CA HIS A 399 -11.02 -17.91 -23.30
C HIS A 399 -12.22 -17.19 -23.96
N ARG A 400 -12.65 -16.03 -23.44
CA ARG A 400 -13.78 -15.26 -23.99
C ARG A 400 -13.34 -14.10 -24.86
N PHE A 401 -12.10 -13.64 -24.74
CA PHE A 401 -11.61 -12.50 -25.52
C PHE A 401 -11.53 -12.82 -27.02
N PHE A 402 -11.08 -14.02 -27.37
CA PHE A 402 -10.84 -14.44 -28.76
C PHE A 402 -11.98 -15.29 -29.30
N LYS A 403 -12.24 -15.18 -30.62
CA LYS A 403 -13.17 -16.09 -31.32
C LYS A 403 -12.68 -17.53 -31.32
N LYS A 404 -11.36 -17.71 -31.44
CA LYS A 404 -10.67 -18.98 -31.22
C LYS A 404 -9.63 -18.78 -30.11
N PRO A 405 -9.79 -19.41 -28.94
CA PRO A 405 -8.85 -19.28 -27.83
C PRO A 405 -7.44 -19.76 -28.19
N ILE A 406 -6.43 -19.11 -27.62
CA ILE A 406 -5.02 -19.54 -27.66
C ILE A 406 -4.92 -20.79 -26.79
N SER A 407 -4.94 -21.95 -27.43
CA SER A 407 -5.22 -23.22 -26.72
C SER A 407 -4.23 -24.33 -27.06
N SER A 408 -3.67 -24.34 -28.27
CA SER A 408 -2.64 -25.33 -28.59
C SER A 408 -1.34 -24.96 -27.89
N LYS A 409 -0.56 -25.98 -27.51
CA LYS A 409 0.74 -25.78 -26.85
C LYS A 409 1.67 -24.90 -27.71
N GLU A 410 1.67 -25.11 -29.01
CA GLU A 410 2.44 -24.29 -29.95
C GLU A 410 1.96 -22.85 -30.01
N GLU A 411 0.64 -22.59 -30.08
CA GLU A 411 0.09 -21.23 -30.09
C GLU A 411 0.41 -20.47 -28.79
N ILE A 412 0.38 -21.16 -27.65
CA ILE A 412 0.73 -20.58 -26.34
C ILE A 412 2.22 -20.20 -26.30
N LEU A 413 3.11 -21.08 -26.75
CA LEU A 413 4.55 -20.81 -26.80
C LEU A 413 4.88 -19.69 -27.78
N ASP A 414 4.27 -19.71 -28.98
CA ASP A 414 4.43 -18.64 -29.96
C ASP A 414 3.95 -17.30 -29.41
N PHE A 415 2.81 -17.27 -28.71
CA PHE A 415 2.28 -16.07 -28.09
C PHE A 415 3.23 -15.52 -27.01
N ALA A 416 3.65 -16.36 -26.07
CA ALA A 416 4.61 -15.96 -25.04
C ALA A 416 5.92 -15.44 -25.66
N MET A 417 6.41 -16.12 -26.69
CA MET A 417 7.61 -15.70 -27.40
C MET A 417 7.46 -14.34 -28.08
N MET A 418 6.32 -14.09 -28.73
CA MET A 418 6.00 -12.79 -29.30
C MET A 418 5.99 -11.68 -28.24
N ILE A 419 5.47 -11.97 -27.04
CA ILE A 419 5.51 -11.00 -25.93
C ILE A 419 6.94 -10.73 -25.52
N LEU A 420 7.78 -11.75 -25.27
CA LEU A 420 9.18 -11.58 -24.87
C LEU A 420 10.04 -10.82 -25.90
N MET A 421 9.58 -10.77 -27.15
CA MET A 421 10.25 -10.07 -28.25
C MET A 421 9.63 -8.70 -28.59
N LEU A 422 8.70 -8.18 -27.79
CA LEU A 422 8.10 -6.86 -28.01
C LEU A 422 9.16 -5.79 -28.27
N ASP A 423 8.84 -4.86 -29.18
CA ASP A 423 9.70 -3.71 -29.47
C ASP A 423 9.98 -2.87 -28.23
N LYS A 424 11.22 -2.39 -28.09
CA LYS A 424 11.66 -1.60 -26.92
C LYS A 424 10.79 -0.36 -26.69
N LYS A 425 10.21 0.25 -27.73
CA LYS A 425 9.28 1.38 -27.58
C LYS A 425 7.99 0.97 -26.87
N ILE A 426 7.49 -0.24 -27.11
CA ILE A 426 6.31 -0.78 -26.41
C ILE A 426 6.63 -0.96 -24.93
N ILE A 427 7.75 -1.62 -24.62
CA ILE A 427 8.16 -1.85 -23.24
C ILE A 427 8.36 -0.54 -22.48
N ARG A 428 9.01 0.45 -23.10
CA ARG A 428 9.15 1.81 -22.52
C ARG A 428 7.81 2.49 -22.27
N THR A 429 6.84 2.27 -23.15
CA THR A 429 5.50 2.82 -23.00
C THR A 429 4.76 2.14 -21.85
N ILE A 430 4.96 0.83 -21.66
CA ILE A 430 4.42 0.09 -20.50
C ILE A 430 5.11 0.52 -19.20
N ASP A 431 6.43 0.63 -19.16
CA ASP A 431 7.19 1.11 -17.99
C ASP A 431 6.82 2.55 -17.61
N SER A 432 6.46 3.37 -18.62
CA SER A 432 6.01 4.75 -18.41
C SER A 432 4.53 4.87 -17.99
N PHE A 433 3.80 3.75 -17.90
CA PHE A 433 2.35 3.76 -17.65
C PHE A 433 2.02 3.96 -16.17
N ASP A 434 1.62 5.18 -15.82
CA ASP A 434 0.89 5.44 -14.57
C ASP A 434 -0.59 5.07 -14.74
N PHE A 435 -1.00 3.98 -14.08
CA PHE A 435 -2.33 3.39 -14.20
C PHE A 435 -3.49 4.35 -13.91
N THR A 436 -3.25 5.44 -13.17
CA THR A 436 -4.29 6.43 -12.81
C THR A 436 -4.31 7.65 -13.71
N ASN A 437 -3.23 7.89 -14.43
CA ASN A 437 -3.02 9.09 -15.22
C ASN A 437 -2.91 8.71 -16.70
N ASP A 438 -1.69 8.54 -17.17
CA ASP A 438 -1.32 8.56 -18.56
C ASP A 438 -1.48 7.20 -19.25
N ILE A 439 -2.64 6.99 -19.88
CA ILE A 439 -2.96 5.73 -20.55
C ILE A 439 -2.13 5.57 -21.84
N PRO A 440 -1.42 4.45 -22.01
CA PRO A 440 -0.63 4.16 -23.20
C PRO A 440 -1.54 3.92 -24.40
N LYS A 441 -1.10 4.29 -25.60
CA LYS A 441 -1.95 4.24 -26.80
C LYS A 441 -1.30 3.55 -27.96
N LEU A 442 -2.10 2.81 -28.71
CA LEU A 442 -1.71 2.19 -29.97
C LEU A 442 -2.62 2.71 -31.08
N VAL A 443 -2.02 3.33 -32.09
CA VAL A 443 -2.73 3.80 -33.28
C VAL A 443 -2.18 3.05 -34.48
N ILE A 444 -3.07 2.36 -35.20
CA ILE A 444 -2.71 1.61 -36.40
C ILE A 444 -3.45 2.23 -37.57
N PHE A 445 -2.73 2.55 -38.64
CA PHE A 445 -3.30 2.96 -39.91
C PHE A 445 -2.97 1.91 -40.96
N LEU A 446 -3.99 1.24 -41.48
CA LEU A 446 -3.85 0.23 -42.53
C LEU A 446 -3.88 0.95 -43.88
N GLU A 447 -2.75 0.93 -44.59
CA GLU A 447 -2.67 1.55 -45.91
C GLU A 447 -3.24 0.58 -46.97
N GLU A 448 -3.97 1.12 -47.94
CA GLU A 448 -4.57 0.34 -49.02
C GLU A 448 -5.42 -0.83 -48.49
N GLU A 449 -5.12 -2.05 -48.94
CA GLU A 449 -5.79 -3.29 -48.54
C GLU A 449 -5.04 -4.06 -47.44
N GLU A 450 -4.19 -3.38 -46.66
CA GLU A 450 -3.52 -4.01 -45.51
C GLU A 450 -4.53 -4.54 -44.50
N GLN A 451 -4.21 -5.70 -43.92
CA GLN A 451 -5.04 -6.36 -42.92
C GLN A 451 -4.22 -6.73 -41.69
N ILE A 452 -4.89 -6.73 -40.55
CA ILE A 452 -4.33 -7.26 -39.31
C ILE A 452 -4.24 -8.79 -39.41
N SER A 453 -3.03 -9.33 -39.28
CA SER A 453 -2.82 -10.78 -39.17
C SER A 453 -3.27 -11.32 -37.80
N LYS A 454 -3.53 -12.63 -37.72
CA LYS A 454 -3.86 -13.32 -36.45
C LYS A 454 -2.84 -13.03 -35.33
N ARG A 455 -1.54 -13.06 -35.67
CA ARG A 455 -0.45 -12.80 -34.71
C ARG A 455 -0.49 -11.38 -34.18
N GLN A 456 -0.71 -10.39 -35.06
CA GLN A 456 -0.87 -8.99 -34.66
C GLN A 456 -2.13 -8.81 -33.81
N ALA A 457 -3.26 -9.44 -34.15
CA ALA A 457 -4.47 -9.36 -33.36
C ALA A 457 -4.26 -9.86 -31.91
N TYR A 458 -3.49 -10.94 -31.72
CA TYR A 458 -3.14 -11.43 -30.37
C TYR A 458 -2.28 -10.44 -29.59
N LEU A 459 -1.30 -9.78 -30.22
CA LEU A 459 -0.50 -8.74 -29.59
C LEU A 459 -1.33 -7.51 -29.23
N ILE A 460 -2.20 -7.07 -30.13
CA ILE A 460 -3.10 -5.93 -29.91
C ILE A 460 -4.03 -6.22 -28.73
N ALA A 461 -4.62 -7.42 -28.68
CA ALA A 461 -5.43 -7.87 -27.56
C ALA A 461 -4.65 -7.88 -26.23
N TYR A 462 -3.42 -8.37 -26.24
CA TYR A 462 -2.53 -8.34 -25.07
C TYR A 462 -2.24 -6.90 -24.59
N LEU A 463 -1.98 -5.96 -25.51
CA LEU A 463 -1.79 -4.55 -25.15
C LEU A 463 -3.07 -3.93 -24.57
N ASN A 464 -4.25 -4.30 -25.08
CA ASN A 464 -5.51 -3.91 -24.46
C ASN A 464 -5.65 -4.51 -23.05
N LYS A 465 -5.22 -5.76 -22.84
CA LYS A 465 -5.15 -6.41 -21.50
C LYS A 465 -4.24 -5.70 -20.51
N ILE A 466 -3.16 -5.09 -20.99
CA ILE A 466 -2.32 -4.19 -20.17
C ILE A 466 -3.07 -2.90 -19.80
N GLY A 467 -3.95 -2.41 -20.68
CA GLY A 467 -4.71 -1.18 -20.47
C GLY A 467 -4.54 -0.14 -21.58
N PHE A 468 -4.02 -0.52 -22.75
CA PHE A 468 -3.87 0.42 -23.86
C PHE A 468 -5.22 0.87 -24.42
N ASP A 469 -5.30 2.17 -24.73
CA ASP A 469 -6.26 2.65 -25.73
C ASP A 469 -5.76 2.27 -27.12
N ILE A 470 -6.63 1.70 -27.95
CA ILE A 470 -6.27 1.19 -29.27
C ILE A 470 -7.27 1.71 -30.31
N VAL A 471 -6.75 2.31 -31.38
CA VAL A 471 -7.56 2.72 -32.55
C VAL A 471 -6.91 2.17 -33.81
N ILE A 472 -7.71 1.46 -34.60
CA ILE A 472 -7.32 0.96 -35.91
C ILE A 472 -8.13 1.71 -36.96
N PHE A 473 -7.45 2.39 -37.87
CA PHE A 473 -8.03 3.02 -39.04
C PHE A 473 -7.87 2.06 -40.22
N SER A 474 -9.00 1.58 -40.76
CA SER A 474 -9.06 0.73 -41.95
C SER A 474 -9.88 1.42 -43.05
N PRO A 475 -9.28 2.31 -43.85
CA PRO A 475 -9.98 3.01 -44.94
C PRO A 475 -10.65 2.06 -45.93
N ALA A 476 -10.05 0.89 -46.21
CA ALA A 476 -10.61 -0.13 -47.09
C ALA A 476 -11.76 -0.94 -46.46
N GLY A 477 -11.98 -0.83 -45.14
CA GLY A 477 -13.06 -1.52 -44.43
C GLY A 477 -13.01 -3.05 -44.56
N LEU A 478 -11.81 -3.61 -44.60
CA LEU A 478 -11.58 -5.05 -44.66
C LEU A 478 -11.74 -5.67 -43.25
N SER A 479 -12.05 -6.96 -43.18
CA SER A 479 -12.25 -7.65 -41.90
C SER A 479 -10.93 -7.79 -41.13
N ASN A 480 -10.76 -6.99 -40.08
CA ASN A 480 -9.56 -6.97 -39.23
C ASN A 480 -9.81 -7.68 -37.89
N LEU A 481 -10.10 -6.93 -36.83
CA LEU A 481 -10.24 -7.48 -35.48
C LEU A 481 -11.44 -8.43 -35.38
N ASN A 482 -12.51 -8.13 -36.11
CA ASN A 482 -13.70 -8.97 -36.22
C ASN A 482 -13.38 -10.42 -36.64
N SER A 483 -12.26 -10.67 -37.32
CA SER A 483 -11.85 -12.03 -37.71
C SER A 483 -11.33 -12.87 -36.53
N TYR A 484 -10.85 -12.24 -35.46
CA TYR A 484 -10.06 -12.90 -34.40
C TYR A 484 -10.53 -12.63 -32.98
N ILE A 485 -11.10 -11.45 -32.70
CA ILE A 485 -11.54 -10.99 -31.38
C ILE A 485 -13.07 -11.00 -31.33
N GLN A 486 -13.65 -11.29 -30.16
CA GLN A 486 -15.10 -11.19 -29.96
C GLN A 486 -15.56 -9.73 -30.06
N SER A 487 -16.72 -9.50 -30.68
CA SER A 487 -17.28 -8.16 -30.91
C SER A 487 -17.58 -7.39 -29.61
N ASP A 488 -17.72 -8.09 -28.49
CA ASP A 488 -18.08 -7.49 -27.20
C ASP A 488 -16.87 -6.83 -26.49
N TYR A 489 -15.70 -6.82 -27.12
CA TYR A 489 -14.44 -6.31 -26.56
C TYR A 489 -13.88 -5.08 -27.31
N PHE A 490 -14.50 -4.67 -28.42
CA PHE A 490 -14.09 -3.48 -29.17
C PHE A 490 -15.28 -2.87 -29.92
N ASN A 491 -15.20 -1.57 -30.19
CA ASN A 491 -16.19 -0.85 -30.99
C ASN A 491 -15.82 -0.95 -32.47
N SER A 492 -16.73 -1.47 -33.29
CA SER A 492 -16.59 -1.48 -34.76
C SER A 492 -17.50 -0.39 -35.34
N ILE A 493 -16.90 0.63 -35.96
CA ILE A 493 -17.62 1.78 -36.49
C ILE A 493 -17.31 1.92 -37.98
N ARG A 494 -18.36 2.05 -38.80
CA ARG A 494 -18.24 2.24 -40.25
C ARG A 494 -18.58 3.67 -40.63
N LEU A 495 -17.64 4.34 -41.30
CA LEU A 495 -17.73 5.73 -41.76
C LEU A 495 -18.37 5.83 -43.16
N ASP A 496 -18.43 7.06 -43.68
CA ASP A 496 -19.21 7.43 -44.86
C ASP A 496 -18.74 6.78 -46.18
N LYS A 497 -17.43 6.59 -46.34
CA LYS A 497 -16.81 6.17 -47.61
C LYS A 497 -15.76 5.10 -47.38
N ILE A 498 -15.77 4.06 -48.21
CA ILE A 498 -14.70 3.06 -48.27
C ILE A 498 -13.68 3.47 -49.33
N ASN A 499 -12.39 3.32 -49.03
CA ASN A 499 -11.30 3.69 -49.91
C ASN A 499 -10.16 2.65 -49.86
N TYR A 500 -10.09 1.82 -50.90
CA TYR A 500 -9.13 0.72 -51.03
C TYR A 500 -7.70 1.16 -51.39
N GLU A 501 -7.51 2.41 -51.84
CA GLU A 501 -6.22 2.93 -52.30
C GLU A 501 -5.63 3.96 -51.32
N ARG A 502 -6.24 4.15 -50.16
CA ARG A 502 -5.86 5.22 -49.23
C ARG A 502 -4.48 4.95 -48.63
N ARG A 503 -3.57 5.90 -48.81
CA ARG A 503 -2.27 5.94 -48.12
C ARG A 503 -2.23 7.04 -47.06
N LEU A 504 -1.34 6.88 -46.08
CA LEU A 504 -1.14 7.89 -45.05
C LEU A 504 -0.62 9.21 -45.66
N SER A 505 0.25 9.11 -46.68
CA SER A 505 0.83 10.26 -47.38
C SER A 505 -0.20 11.12 -48.12
N ASP A 506 -1.40 10.60 -48.38
CA ASP A 506 -2.46 11.33 -49.07
C ASP A 506 -3.21 12.30 -48.15
N LEU A 507 -3.06 12.15 -46.83
CA LEU A 507 -3.73 13.00 -45.85
C LEU A 507 -3.08 14.37 -45.78
N LYS A 508 -3.80 15.40 -46.25
CA LYS A 508 -3.35 16.80 -46.17
C LYS A 508 -3.76 17.40 -44.83
N TYR A 509 -2.78 17.62 -43.95
CA TYR A 509 -3.01 18.34 -42.70
C TYR A 509 -3.08 19.86 -42.96
N LYS A 510 -4.28 20.42 -43.13
CA LYS A 510 -4.43 21.88 -43.04
C LYS A 510 -4.30 22.31 -41.59
N GLN A 511 -3.26 23.08 -41.26
CA GLN A 511 -3.24 23.79 -39.98
C GLN A 511 -4.50 24.66 -39.90
N ARG A 512 -5.39 24.38 -38.94
CA ARG A 512 -6.41 25.35 -38.53
C ARG A 512 -5.64 26.61 -38.11
N LYS A 513 -5.63 27.63 -38.96
CA LYS A 513 -5.21 28.97 -38.55
C LYS A 513 -6.09 29.32 -37.35
N GLN A 514 -5.53 29.33 -36.15
CA GLN A 514 -6.21 29.92 -35.01
C GLN A 514 -6.49 31.37 -35.38
N ASN A 515 -7.77 31.67 -35.62
CA ASN A 515 -8.20 33.05 -35.82
C ASN A 515 -7.79 33.82 -34.57
N PHE A 516 -7.00 34.88 -34.76
CA PHE A 516 -6.43 35.76 -33.74
C PHE A 516 -7.46 36.21 -32.67
N PHE A 517 -8.75 36.19 -33.00
CA PHE A 517 -9.87 36.53 -32.13
C PHE A 517 -10.24 35.49 -31.06
N SER A 518 -9.77 34.23 -31.12
CA SER A 518 -10.08 33.24 -30.08
C SER A 518 -9.31 33.47 -28.76
N LYS A 519 -8.34 34.39 -28.74
CA LYS A 519 -7.64 34.84 -27.52
C LYS A 519 -8.37 35.93 -26.72
N PHE A 520 -9.42 36.53 -27.28
CA PHE A 520 -10.15 37.62 -26.62
C PHE A 520 -11.36 37.17 -25.79
N PHE A 521 -11.72 35.88 -25.83
CA PHE A 521 -12.87 35.32 -25.11
C PHE A 521 -12.55 34.02 -24.35
N SER A 522 -11.31 33.86 -23.88
CA SER A 522 -10.93 32.82 -22.91
C SER A 522 -10.58 33.44 -21.57
#